data_AF-C8PLS6-F1
#
_entry.id   AF-C8PLS6-F1
#
_cell.length_a   1.000
_cell.length_b   1.000
_cell.length_c   1.000
_cell.angle_alpha   90.00
_cell.angle_beta   90.00
_cell.angle_gamma   90.00
#
_symmetry.space_group_name_H-M   'P 1'
#
loop_
_entity.id
_entity.type
_entity.pdbx_description
1 polymer ?
#
loop_
_entity_poly.entity_id
_entity_poly.type
_entity_poly.pdbx_seq_one_letter_code
_entity_poly.pdbx_strand_id
1 'polypeptide(L)'
;MKSINHKRTLLKIMLEQGRVTAGRVFGISNANQYLGELKREGAIKDRWTQEDGRRFKWWYIVDFDKAKKKIGNWGDKEAKANNTPRET
;
A
#
# COMPACT_ATOMS: atom_id res chain seq x y z
N MET A 1 10.97 5.11 13.12
CA MET A 1 9.51 5.36 13.23
C MET A 1 8.83 5.74 11.91
N LYS A 2 9.37 6.63 11.05
CA LYS A 2 8.71 7.02 9.78
C LYS A 2 8.62 5.92 8.71
N SER A 3 9.64 5.06 8.58
CA SER A 3 9.70 4.02 7.53
C SER A 3 8.60 2.96 7.66
N ILE A 4 8.30 2.51 8.88
CA ILE A 4 7.20 1.56 9.15
C ILE A 4 5.86 2.16 8.73
N ASN A 5 5.62 3.44 9.03
CA ASN A 5 4.37 4.10 8.67
C ASN A 5 4.22 4.23 7.15
N HIS A 6 5.28 4.57 6.42
CA HIS A 6 5.25 4.64 4.96
C HIS A 6 4.97 3.28 4.31
N LYS A 7 5.60 2.20 4.78
CA LYS A 7 5.30 0.84 4.31
C LYS A 7 3.83 0.48 4.52
N ARG A 8 3.28 0.79 5.70
CA ARG A 8 1.87 0.56 6.01
C ARG A 8 0.99 1.34 5.05
N THR A 9 1.21 2.65 4.89
CA THR A 9 0.44 3.48 3.97
C THR A 9 0.49 2.96 2.54
N LEU A 10 1.65 2.53 2.03
CA LEU A 10 1.76 1.92 0.70
C LEU A 10 0.87 0.67 0.57
N LEU A 11 0.89 -0.22 1.56
CA LEU A 11 0.04 -1.41 1.55
C LEU A 11 -1.45 -1.06 1.62
N LYS A 12 -1.83 -0.03 2.39
CA LYS A 12 -3.23 0.45 2.45
C LYS A 12 -3.72 0.93 1.09
N ILE A 13 -2.93 1.79 0.43
CA ILE A 13 -3.24 2.30 -0.91
C ILE A 13 -3.34 1.14 -1.92
N MET A 14 -2.45 0.15 -1.85
CA MET A 14 -2.55 -1.04 -2.70
C MET A 14 -3.77 -1.92 -2.40
N LEU A 15 -4.24 -2.00 -1.15
CA LEU A 15 -5.47 -2.72 -0.83
C LEU A 15 -6.71 -2.00 -1.38
N GLU A 16 -6.72 -0.67 -1.34
CA GLU A 16 -7.83 0.15 -1.83
C GLU A 16 -7.86 0.26 -3.37
N GLN A 17 -6.69 0.45 -4.01
CA GLN A 17 -6.57 0.76 -5.44
C GLN A 17 -6.05 -0.44 -6.26
N GLY A 18 -5.65 -1.52 -5.60
CA GLY A 18 -5.01 -2.66 -6.23
C GLY A 18 -3.54 -2.38 -6.57
N ARG A 19 -3.26 -2.09 -7.84
CA ARG A 19 -1.89 -1.87 -8.30
C ARG A 19 -1.53 -0.40 -8.12
N VAL A 20 -0.27 -0.11 -7.82
CA VAL A 20 0.22 1.28 -7.69
C VAL A 20 1.56 1.46 -8.39
N THR A 21 1.92 2.70 -8.69
CA THR A 21 3.25 3.08 -9.17
C THR A 21 3.87 4.03 -8.16
N ALA A 22 5.20 4.00 -7.99
CA ALA A 22 5.87 4.87 -7.03
C ALA A 22 5.65 6.37 -7.32
N GLY A 23 5.49 6.73 -8.59
CA GLY A 23 5.23 8.11 -9.01
C GLY A 23 3.79 8.58 -8.78
N ARG A 24 2.83 7.67 -8.55
CA ARG A 24 1.43 8.00 -8.25
C ARG A 24 1.09 7.94 -6.76
N VAL A 25 2.05 7.56 -5.91
CA VAL A 25 1.88 7.60 -4.46
C VAL A 25 2.42 8.93 -3.92
N PHE A 26 1.53 9.91 -3.75
CA PHE A 26 1.87 11.23 -3.23
C PHE A 26 2.09 11.21 -1.71
N GLY A 27 2.98 12.07 -1.22
CA GLY A 27 3.23 12.22 0.22
C GLY A 27 4.19 11.20 0.84
N ILE A 28 4.78 10.30 0.04
CA ILE A 28 5.81 9.36 0.50
C ILE A 28 7.12 9.61 -0.24
N SER A 29 8.04 10.32 0.42
CA SER A 29 9.42 10.40 -0.05
C SER A 29 10.06 9.01 -0.05
N ASN A 30 10.92 8.73 -1.04
CA ASN A 30 11.61 7.44 -1.18
C ASN A 30 10.67 6.21 -1.28
N ALA A 31 9.47 6.37 -1.85
CA ALA A 31 8.50 5.27 -2.02
C ALA A 31 9.13 4.00 -2.64
N ASN A 32 10.02 4.15 -3.63
CA ASN A 32 10.73 3.03 -4.26
C ASN A 32 11.55 2.19 -3.26
N GLN A 33 12.17 2.81 -2.25
CA GLN A 33 12.94 2.09 -1.24
C GLN A 33 12.02 1.20 -0.40
N TYR A 34 10.91 1.76 0.08
CA TYR A 34 9.95 1.02 0.90
C TYR A 34 9.25 -0.10 0.12
N LEU A 35 8.95 0.13 -1.15
CA LEU A 35 8.43 -0.90 -2.06
C LEU A 35 9.45 -2.03 -2.25
N GLY A 36 10.74 -1.70 -2.42
CA GLY A 36 11.81 -2.69 -2.48
C GLY A 36 11.97 -3.52 -1.20
N GLU A 37 11.75 -2.91 -0.03
CA GLU A 37 11.73 -3.63 1.25
C GLU A 37 10.51 -4.54 1.38
N LEU A 38 9.31 -4.07 1.04
CA LEU A 38 8.09 -4.89 1.04
C LEU A 38 8.18 -6.08 0.06
N LYS A 39 8.87 -5.89 -1.07
CA LYS A 39 9.17 -6.97 -2.01
C LYS A 39 10.11 -8.01 -1.40
N ARG A 40 11.20 -7.56 -0.75
CA ARG A 40 12.14 -8.46 -0.05
C ARG A 40 11.46 -9.28 1.04
N GLU A 41 10.49 -8.68 1.71
CA GLU A 41 9.65 -9.34 2.71
C GLU A 41 8.60 -10.29 2.09
N GLY A 42 8.40 -10.25 0.77
CA GLY A 42 7.50 -11.15 0.03
C GLY A 42 6.02 -10.75 0.05
N ALA A 43 5.66 -9.59 0.60
CA ALA A 43 4.26 -9.13 0.63
C ALA A 43 3.76 -8.65 -0.74
N ILE A 44 4.67 -8.08 -1.55
CA ILE A 44 4.36 -7.48 -2.85
C ILE A 44 5.32 -7.97 -3.93
N LYS A 45 4.91 -7.82 -5.20
CA LYS A 45 5.80 -7.96 -6.37
C LYS A 45 5.72 -6.72 -7.25
N ASP A 46 6.72 -6.56 -8.10
CA ASP A 46 6.71 -5.58 -9.19
C ASP A 46 6.56 -6.24 -10.56
N ARG A 47 6.01 -5.48 -11.49
CA ARG A 47 6.01 -5.78 -12.92
C ARG A 47 6.38 -4.51 -13.68
N TRP A 48 7.34 -4.62 -14.59
CA TRP A 48 7.60 -3.56 -15.57
C TRP A 48 6.46 -3.50 -16.57
N THR A 49 5.98 -2.29 -16.84
CA THR A 49 4.99 -2.00 -17.87
C THR A 49 5.47 -0.86 -18.76
N GLN A 50 4.74 -0.66 -19.84
CA GLN A 50 4.87 0.48 -20.73
C GLN A 50 3.46 0.98 -21.06
N GLU A 51 3.17 2.25 -20.75
CA GLU A 51 1.99 2.96 -21.26
C GLU A 51 2.49 4.27 -21.89
N ASP A 52 1.90 4.67 -23.01
CA ASP A 52 2.22 5.91 -23.73
C ASP A 52 3.73 6.14 -23.97
N GLY A 53 4.44 5.06 -24.32
CA GLY A 53 5.88 5.10 -24.58
C GLY A 53 6.75 5.26 -23.33
N ARG A 54 6.16 5.39 -22.13
CA ARG A 54 6.89 5.52 -20.86
C ARG A 54 6.90 4.19 -20.12
N ARG A 55 8.11 3.75 -19.73
CA ARG A 55 8.29 2.54 -18.93
C ARG A 55 8.22 2.88 -17.44
N PHE A 56 7.42 2.15 -16.70
CA PHE A 56 7.34 2.28 -15.26
C PHE A 56 7.03 0.94 -14.58
N LYS A 57 7.22 0.90 -13.26
CA LYS A 57 6.93 -0.28 -12.45
C LYS A 57 5.56 -0.16 -11.79
N TRP A 58 4.72 -1.16 -12.03
CA TRP A 58 3.59 -1.45 -11.18
C TRP A 58 4.03 -2.31 -10.01
N TRP A 59 3.47 -2.02 -8.85
CA TRP A 59 3.63 -2.77 -7.63
C TRP A 59 2.26 -3.26 -7.18
N TYR A 60 2.19 -4.49 -6.70
CA TYR A 60 0.93 -5.12 -6.33
C TYR A 60 1.14 -6.15 -5.22
N ILE A 61 0.14 -6.30 -4.36
CA ILE A 61 0.14 -7.29 -3.28
C ILE A 61 0.02 -8.69 -3.88
N VAL A 62 0.83 -9.61 -3.38
CA VAL A 62 0.77 -11.04 -3.73
C VAL A 62 0.44 -11.91 -2.53
N ASP A 63 0.66 -11.40 -1.33
CA ASP A 63 0.32 -12.07 -0.07
C ASP A 63 -0.48 -11.07 0.79
N PHE A 64 -1.80 -11.20 0.72
CA PHE A 64 -2.73 -10.30 1.39
C PHE A 64 -2.70 -10.45 2.91
N ASP A 65 -2.48 -11.66 3.42
CA ASP A 65 -2.44 -11.91 4.87
C ASP A 65 -1.20 -11.29 5.48
N LYS A 66 -0.04 -11.42 4.81
CA LYS A 66 1.20 -10.77 5.23
C LYS A 66 1.10 -9.25 5.14
N ALA A 67 0.47 -8.73 4.08
CA ALA A 67 0.19 -7.31 3.95
C ALA A 67 -0.69 -6.79 5.10
N LYS A 68 -1.82 -7.44 5.38
CA LYS A 68 -2.74 -7.09 6.47
C LYS A 68 -2.07 -7.16 7.84
N LYS A 69 -1.32 -8.24 8.12
CA LYS A 69 -0.56 -8.41 9.37
C LYS A 69 0.46 -7.28 9.56
N LYS A 70 1.10 -6.83 8.49
CA LYS A 70 2.08 -5.73 8.54
C LYS A 70 1.44 -4.36 8.73
N ILE A 71 0.26 -4.15 8.14
CA ILE A 71 -0.54 -2.94 8.40
C ILE A 71 -0.89 -2.86 9.90
N GLY A 72 -1.34 -3.98 10.49
CA GLY A 72 -1.85 -4.02 11.85
C GLY A 72 -3.19 -3.29 11.97
N ASN A 73 -4.16 -3.87 12.68
CA ASN A 73 -5.52 -3.33 12.84
C ASN A 73 -6.18 -2.88 11.51
N TRP A 74 -5.94 -3.62 10.42
CA TRP A 74 -6.67 -3.44 9.16
C TRP A 74 -8.08 -4.04 9.33
N GLY A 75 -8.99 -3.23 9.87
CA GLY A 75 -10.37 -3.58 10.21
C GLY A 75 -11.00 -2.67 11.28
N ASP A 76 -10.18 -2.10 12.18
CA ASP A 76 -10.73 -1.29 13.29
C ASP A 76 -11.18 0.12 12.88
N LYS A 77 -10.69 0.65 11.74
CA LYS A 77 -11.18 1.94 11.23
C LYS A 77 -12.55 1.83 10.58
N GLU A 78 -12.88 0.72 9.91
CA GLU A 78 -14.24 0.47 9.41
C GLU A 78 -15.21 0.18 10.56
N ALA A 79 -14.75 -0.54 11.59
CA ALA A 79 -15.55 -0.78 12.81
C ALA A 79 -15.85 0.51 13.60
N LYS A 80 -14.93 1.50 13.62
CA LYS A 80 -15.18 2.80 14.27
C LYS A 80 -15.97 3.79 13.40
N ALA A 81 -15.81 3.75 12.08
CA ALA A 81 -16.58 4.61 11.17
C ALA A 81 -18.06 4.24 11.13
N ASN A 82 -18.40 2.95 11.29
CA ASN A 82 -19.79 2.47 11.26
C ASN A 82 -20.48 2.46 12.64
N ASN A 83 -19.78 2.81 13.73
CA ASN A 83 -20.33 2.76 15.09
C ASN A 83 -20.41 4.15 15.76
N THR A 84 -20.36 5.22 14.95
CA THR A 84 -20.69 6.57 15.42
C THR A 84 -22.20 6.75 15.24
N PRO A 85 -23.00 6.96 16.30
CA PRO A 85 -24.41 7.28 16.16
C PRO A 85 -24.51 8.53 15.27
N ARG A 86 -25.20 8.43 14.14
CA ARG A 86 -25.65 9.63 13.44
C ARG A 86 -26.72 10.23 14.34
N GLU A 87 -26.36 11.30 15.05
CA GLU A 87 -27.34 12.14 15.74
C GLU A 87 -28.34 12.62 14.68
N THR A 88 -29.56 12.12 14.78
CA THR A 88 -30.75 12.51 14.02
C THR A 88 -31.23 13.89 14.41
#